data_AF-A0A1Z8SGH5-F1
#
_entry.id   AF-A0A1Z8SGH5-F1
#
_cell.length_a   1.000
_cell.length_b   1.000
_cell.length_c   1.000
_cell.angle_alpha   90.00
_cell.angle_beta   90.00
_cell.angle_gamma   90.00
#
_symmetry.space_group_name_H-M   'P 1'
#
loop_
_entity.id
_entity.type
_entity.pdbx_description
1 polymer ?
#
loop_
_entity_poly.entity_id
_entity_poly.type
_entity_poly.pdbx_seq_one_letter_code
_entity_poly.pdbx_strand_id
1 'polypeptide(L)'
;MKPPSPEIDPWSFLWFRGDLVLHFICYFGLTLLYFFALYTLTNPMTKSLAYAIVLGTFLETLQLVPLFQRYFDWQDLTANLLGGLVSWLIIKGVFYYSIKE
;
A
#
# COMPACT_ATOMS: atom_id res chain seq x y z
N MET A 1 2.47 5.35 -11.88
CA MET A 1 3.05 4.27 -12.66
C MET A 1 4.16 4.90 -13.48
N LYS A 2 5.42 4.47 -13.36
CA LYS A 2 6.44 4.90 -14.33
C LYS A 2 6.05 4.31 -15.70
N PRO A 3 5.83 5.14 -16.73
CA PRO A 3 5.32 4.65 -17.99
C PRO A 3 6.36 3.76 -18.68
N PRO A 4 5.91 2.74 -19.43
CA PRO A 4 6.79 1.93 -20.29
C PRO A 4 7.39 2.74 -21.45
N SER A 5 6.88 3.96 -21.70
CA SER A 5 7.41 4.93 -22.67
C SER A 5 7.95 6.18 -21.93
N PRO A 6 9.16 6.65 -22.25
CA PRO A 6 9.76 7.86 -21.66
C PRO A 6 9.07 9.18 -22.06
N GLU A 7 8.03 9.14 -22.90
CA GLU A 7 7.43 10.33 -23.51
C GLU A 7 6.33 11.01 -22.67
N ILE A 8 5.91 10.42 -21.54
CA ILE A 8 4.89 11.02 -20.67
C ILE A 8 5.56 11.58 -19.42
N ASP A 9 5.52 12.91 -19.28
CA ASP A 9 5.99 13.58 -18.07
C ASP A 9 5.22 13.08 -16.84
N PRO A 10 5.91 12.59 -15.80
CA PRO A 10 5.25 12.16 -14.58
C PRO A 10 4.63 13.35 -13.85
N TRP A 11 3.35 13.25 -13.49
CA TRP A 11 2.71 14.25 -12.64
C TRP A 11 3.23 14.17 -11.20
N SER A 12 3.20 15.27 -10.48
CA SER A 12 3.65 15.36 -9.08
C SER A 12 2.64 16.09 -8.20
N PHE A 13 2.64 15.80 -6.91
CA PHE A 13 1.83 16.49 -5.90
C PHE A 13 2.68 16.81 -4.68
N LEU A 14 2.76 18.09 -4.29
CA LEU A 14 3.55 18.54 -3.13
C LEU A 14 4.97 17.93 -3.09
N TRP A 15 5.68 17.98 -4.23
CA TRP A 15 7.03 17.41 -4.43
C TRP A 15 7.13 15.88 -4.50
N PHE A 16 6.04 15.13 -4.32
CA PHE A 16 6.01 13.68 -4.49
C PHE A 16 5.62 13.29 -5.91
N ARG A 17 6.28 12.26 -6.45
CA ARG A 17 5.92 11.64 -7.74
C ARG A 17 4.49 11.08 -7.62
N GLY A 18 3.62 11.43 -8.56
CA GLY A 18 2.17 11.18 -8.44
C GLY A 18 1.81 9.70 -8.41
N ASP A 19 2.67 8.84 -8.93
CA ASP A 19 2.57 7.41 -8.76
C ASP A 19 2.74 6.94 -7.32
N LEU A 20 3.67 7.51 -6.56
CA LEU A 20 3.83 7.22 -5.13
C LEU A 20 2.55 7.57 -4.37
N VAL A 21 1.95 8.71 -4.71
CA VAL A 21 0.67 9.14 -4.14
C VAL A 21 -0.45 8.14 -4.45
N LEU A 22 -0.51 7.67 -5.71
CA LEU A 22 -1.49 6.65 -6.11
C LEU A 22 -1.29 5.34 -5.36
N HIS A 23 -0.05 4.88 -5.19
CA HIS A 23 0.26 3.67 -4.43
C HIS A 23 -0.17 3.80 -2.96
N PHE A 24 0.15 4.91 -2.30
CA PHE A 24 -0.31 5.18 -0.94
C PHE A 24 -1.84 5.02 -0.82
N ILE A 25 -2.59 5.65 -1.73
CA ILE A 25 -4.07 5.58 -1.74
C ILE A 25 -4.55 4.12 -1.94
N CYS A 26 -3.98 3.40 -2.89
CA CYS A 26 -4.36 2.02 -3.18
C CYS A 26 -4.08 1.08 -1.99
N TYR A 27 -2.93 1.18 -1.34
CA TYR A 27 -2.59 0.33 -0.18
C TYR A 27 -3.37 0.71 1.07
N PHE A 28 -3.60 2.00 1.29
CA PHE A 28 -4.49 2.48 2.33
C PHE A 28 -5.89 1.86 2.17
N GLY A 29 -6.45 1.93 0.95
CA GLY A 29 -7.75 1.35 0.61
C GLY A 29 -7.76 -0.18 0.73
N LEU A 30 -6.72 -0.86 0.26
CA LEU A 30 -6.60 -2.31 0.36
C LEU A 30 -6.56 -2.78 1.82
N THR A 31 -5.81 -2.08 2.68
CA THR A 31 -5.74 -2.40 4.12
C THR A 31 -7.11 -2.24 4.77
N LEU A 32 -7.88 -1.21 4.41
CA LEU A 32 -9.27 -1.04 4.87
C LEU A 32 -10.17 -2.18 4.39
N LEU A 33 -10.07 -2.56 3.11
CA LEU A 33 -10.85 -3.66 2.55
C LEU A 33 -10.54 -4.99 3.25
N TYR A 34 -9.28 -5.27 3.53
CA TYR A 34 -8.89 -6.45 4.31
C TYR A 34 -9.40 -6.37 5.75
N PHE A 35 -9.35 -5.20 6.38
CA PHE A 35 -9.92 -5.06 7.73
C PHE A 35 -11.40 -5.41 7.74
N PHE A 36 -12.19 -4.87 6.80
CA PHE A 36 -13.62 -5.20 6.69
C PHE A 36 -13.85 -6.67 6.35
N ALA A 37 -13.08 -7.24 5.43
CA ALA A 37 -13.21 -8.64 5.03
C ALA A 37 -12.85 -9.61 6.17
N LEU A 38 -11.89 -9.24 7.01
CA LEU A 38 -11.35 -10.09 8.07
C LEU A 38 -11.88 -9.73 9.46
N TYR A 39 -12.82 -8.77 9.58
CA TYR A 39 -13.27 -8.21 10.85
C TYR A 39 -13.77 -9.25 11.86
N THR A 40 -14.27 -10.40 11.39
CA THR A 40 -14.76 -11.51 12.22
C THR A 40 -13.65 -12.43 12.76
N LEU A 41 -12.43 -12.30 12.25
CA LEU A 41 -11.26 -13.05 12.71
C LEU A 41 -10.60 -12.35 13.91
N THR A 42 -9.83 -13.10 14.69
CA THR A 42 -8.97 -12.52 15.74
C THR A 42 -7.89 -11.62 15.14
N ASN A 43 -7.62 -10.48 15.77
CA ASN A 43 -6.62 -9.48 15.38
C ASN A 43 -6.73 -9.03 13.91
N PRO A 44 -7.92 -8.59 13.45
CA PRO A 44 -8.17 -8.31 12.04
C PRO A 44 -7.34 -7.12 11.53
N MET A 45 -7.08 -6.14 12.39
CA MET A 45 -6.32 -4.95 12.03
C MET A 45 -4.85 -5.29 11.77
N THR A 46 -4.20 -5.97 12.72
CA THR A 46 -2.82 -6.45 12.55
C THR A 46 -2.67 -7.41 11.36
N LYS A 47 -3.62 -8.34 11.16
CA LYS A 47 -3.59 -9.27 10.00
C LYS A 47 -3.73 -8.55 8.67
N SER A 48 -4.60 -7.56 8.59
CA SER A 48 -4.82 -6.77 7.37
C SER A 48 -3.57 -5.99 6.99
N LEU A 49 -2.91 -5.37 7.97
CA LEU A 49 -1.62 -4.71 7.77
C LEU A 49 -0.55 -5.70 7.30
N ALA A 50 -0.43 -6.86 7.95
CA ALA A 50 0.54 -7.88 7.56
C ALA A 50 0.32 -8.37 6.12
N TYR A 51 -0.92 -8.66 5.72
CA TYR A 51 -1.24 -9.08 4.35
C TYR A 51 -0.95 -7.98 3.33
N ALA A 52 -1.27 -6.72 3.63
CA ALA A 52 -0.95 -5.61 2.76
C ALA A 52 0.58 -5.43 2.58
N ILE A 53 1.36 -5.53 3.65
CA ILE A 53 2.83 -5.44 3.60
C ILE A 53 3.42 -6.61 2.80
N VAL A 54 2.98 -7.84 3.07
CA VAL A 54 3.47 -9.03 2.36
C VAL A 54 3.13 -8.96 0.89
N LEU A 55 1.88 -8.64 0.54
CA LEU A 55 1.47 -8.51 -0.85
C LEU A 55 2.24 -7.38 -1.56
N GLY A 56 2.42 -6.23 -0.92
CA GLY A 56 3.11 -5.12 -1.57
C GLY A 56 4.59 -5.32 -1.75
N THR A 57 5.24 -5.94 -0.77
CA THR A 57 6.63 -6.38 -0.93
C THR A 57 6.74 -7.41 -2.04
N PHE A 58 5.82 -8.38 -2.09
CA PHE A 58 5.80 -9.40 -3.13
C PHE A 58 5.62 -8.79 -4.53
N LEU A 59 4.66 -7.89 -4.72
CA LEU A 59 4.44 -7.20 -6.00
C LEU A 59 5.66 -6.38 -6.42
N GLU A 60 6.35 -5.73 -5.48
CA GLU A 60 7.58 -4.99 -5.78
C GLU A 60 8.73 -5.92 -6.18
N THR A 61 8.89 -7.06 -5.48
CA THR A 61 9.88 -8.07 -5.88
C THR A 61 9.56 -8.72 -7.22
N LEU A 62 8.28 -8.88 -7.57
CA LEU A 62 7.88 -9.37 -8.89
C LEU A 62 8.34 -8.43 -10.01
N GLN A 63 8.47 -7.12 -9.76
CA GLN A 63 8.97 -6.18 -10.77
C GLN A 63 10.42 -6.48 -11.20
N LEU A 64 11.20 -7.22 -10.40
CA LEU A 64 12.54 -7.69 -10.79
C LEU A 64 12.51 -8.70 -11.93
N VAL A 65 11.35 -9.35 -12.19
CA VAL A 65 11.21 -10.31 -13.29
C VAL A 65 11.15 -9.54 -14.62
N PRO A 66 12.07 -9.79 -15.58
CA PRO A 66 12.16 -9.03 -16.83
C PRO A 66 10.89 -9.01 -17.68
N LEU A 67 9.99 -9.99 -17.49
CA LEU A 67 8.69 -10.05 -18.15
C LEU A 67 7.85 -8.79 -17.90
N PHE A 68 7.94 -8.19 -16.71
CA PHE A 68 7.12 -7.03 -16.35
C PHE A 68 7.65 -5.69 -16.87
N GLN A 69 8.86 -5.67 -17.45
CA GLN A 69 9.48 -4.46 -18.00
C GLN A 69 9.46 -3.28 -17.00
N ARG A 70 9.68 -3.60 -15.72
CA ARG A 70 9.68 -2.65 -14.61
C ARG A 70 10.93 -2.80 -13.76
N TYR A 71 11.15 -1.83 -12.89
CA TYR A 71 12.28 -1.79 -11.99
C TYR A 71 11.76 -1.71 -10.57
N PHE A 72 12.39 -2.48 -9.69
CA PHE A 72 12.22 -2.32 -8.26
C PHE A 72 12.54 -0.89 -7.83
N ASP A 73 11.63 -0.24 -7.12
CA ASP A 73 11.77 1.11 -6.58
C ASP A 73 11.60 1.12 -5.05
N TRP A 74 12.66 1.53 -4.35
CA TRP A 74 12.65 1.69 -2.89
C TRP A 74 11.62 2.72 -2.41
N GLN A 75 11.30 3.71 -3.24
CA GLN A 75 10.30 4.73 -2.92
C GLN A 75 8.90 4.12 -2.94
N ASP A 76 8.60 3.24 -3.90
CA ASP A 76 7.32 2.55 -4.01
C ASP A 76 7.13 1.62 -2.81
N LEU A 77 8.16 0.84 -2.44
CA LEU A 77 8.13 0.00 -1.25
C LEU A 77 7.87 0.82 0.03
N THR A 78 8.57 1.94 0.20
CA THR A 78 8.41 2.81 1.38
C THR A 78 7.01 3.44 1.43
N ALA A 79 6.47 3.87 0.29
CA ALA A 79 5.12 4.41 0.20
C ALA A 79 4.05 3.38 0.60
N ASN A 80 4.21 2.12 0.17
CA ASN A 80 3.31 1.03 0.53
C ASN A 80 3.32 0.76 2.04
N LEU A 81 4.50 0.74 2.66
CA LEU A 81 4.64 0.58 4.12
C LEU A 81 3.97 1.73 4.89
N LEU A 82 4.21 2.98 4.47
CA LEU A 82 3.61 4.15 5.10
C LEU A 82 2.09 4.17 4.94
N GLY A 83 1.57 3.80 3.76
CA GLY A 83 0.13 3.69 3.52
C GLY A 83 -0.55 2.68 4.44
N GLY A 84 0.05 1.51 4.63
CA GLY A 84 -0.43 0.51 5.57
C GLY A 84 -0.41 1.01 7.02
N LEU A 85 0.71 1.61 7.46
CA LEU A 85 0.85 2.13 8.82
C LEU A 85 -0.14 3.27 9.12
N VAL A 86 -0.32 4.21 8.20
CA VAL A 86 -1.29 5.30 8.34
C VAL A 86 -2.72 4.75 8.40
N SER A 87 -3.06 3.77 7.56
CA SER A 87 -4.35 3.07 7.61
C SER A 87 -4.58 2.43 8.98
N TRP A 88 -3.59 1.70 9.48
CA TRP A 88 -3.64 1.07 10.79
C TRP A 88 -3.89 2.08 11.92
N LEU A 89 -3.19 3.22 11.92
CA LEU A 89 -3.38 4.29 12.91
C LEU A 89 -4.79 4.90 12.84
N ILE A 90 -5.29 5.17 11.63
CA ILE A 90 -6.63 5.73 11.43
C ILE A 90 -7.71 4.74 11.88
N ILE A 91 -7.60 3.47 11.48
CA ILE A 91 -8.53 2.41 11.89
C ILE A 91 -8.54 2.28 13.41
N LYS A 92 -7.36 2.25 14.05
CA LYS A 92 -7.23 2.19 15.51
C LYS A 92 -7.89 3.38 16.19
N GLY A 93 -7.76 4.59 15.63
CA GLY A 93 -8.39 5.80 16.17
C GLY A 93 -9.91 5.81 16.00
N VAL A 94 -10.40 5.50 14.80
CA VAL A 94 -11.84 5.55 14.46
C VAL A 94 -12.62 4.42 15.12
N PHE A 95 -12.08 3.21 15.09
CA PHE A 95 -12.74 2.01 15.60
C PHE A 95 -12.20 1.57 16.98
N TYR A 96 -11.59 2.49 17.73
CA TYR A 96 -10.96 2.21 19.03
C TYR A 96 -11.82 1.33 19.95
N TYR A 97 -13.12 1.63 20.06
CA TYR A 97 -14.05 0.89 20.93
C TYR A 97 -14.58 -0.42 20.32
N SER A 98 -14.50 -0.56 18.99
CA SER A 98 -14.98 -1.75 18.26
C SER A 98 -13.88 -2.80 18.10
N ILE A 99 -12.62 -2.37 18.12
CA ILE A 99 -11.46 -3.23 17.99
C ILE A 99 -11.05 -3.73 19.37
N LYS A 100 -11.39 -4.99 19.67
CA LYS A 100 -10.75 -5.75 20.73
C LYS A 100 -9.62 -6.57 20.08
N GLU A 101 -8.45 -5.96 19.94
CA GLU A 101 -7.20 -6.71 19.75
C GLU A 101 -6.69 -7.24 21.09
#